data_AF-A0A1E7K533-F1
#
_entry.id   AF-A0A1E7K533-F1
#
_cell.length_a   1.000
_cell.length_b   1.000
_cell.length_c   1.000
_cell.angle_alpha   90.00
_cell.angle_beta   90.00
_cell.angle_gamma   90.00
#
_symmetry.space_group_name_H-M   'P 1'
#
loop_
_entity.id
_entity.type
_entity.pdbx_description
1 polymer ?
#
loop_
_entity_poly.entity_id
_entity_poly.type
_entity_poly.pdbx_seq_one_letter_code
_entity_poly.pdbx_strand_id
1 'polypeptide(L)' 'MALTALSWSLAGSGHAGLGVEPSTVLIVVLAFVKVLVVGYVFMELHRSVRRLRTVYTCWCATVCAMIVALYLLM' A
#
# COMPACT_ATOMS: atom_id res chain seq x y z
N MET A 1 -11.13 -8.09 -3.49
CA MET A 1 -12.42 -7.37 -3.47
C MET A 1 -12.53 -6.41 -2.29
N ALA A 2 -12.35 -6.84 -1.04
CA ALA A 2 -12.47 -5.96 0.14
C ALA A 2 -11.55 -4.72 0.13
N LEU A 3 -10.26 -4.86 -0.23
CA LEU A 3 -9.34 -3.70 -0.34
C LEU A 3 -9.74 -2.72 -1.45
N THR A 4 -10.38 -3.21 -2.51
CA THR A 4 -10.86 -2.38 -3.61
C THR A 4 -12.09 -1.58 -3.17
N ALA A 5 -13.00 -2.21 -2.45
CA ALA A 5 -14.18 -1.56 -1.86
C ALA A 5 -13.79 -0.51 -0.79
N LEU A 6 -12.82 -0.82 0.09
CA LEU A 6 -12.29 0.12 1.08
C LEU A 6 -11.67 1.36 0.42
N SER A 7 -10.85 1.18 -0.62
CA SER A 7 -10.28 2.29 -1.38
C SER A 7 -11.34 3.17 -2.04
N TRP A 8 -12.42 2.56 -2.56
CA TRP A 8 -13.55 3.29 -3.15
C TRP A 8 -14.40 4.01 -2.13
N SER A 9 -14.58 3.43 -0.93
CA SER A 9 -15.29 4.09 0.17
C SER A 9 -14.53 5.32 0.67
N LEU A 10 -13.20 5.22 0.82
CA LEU A 10 -12.37 6.36 1.20
C LEU A 10 -12.28 7.45 0.12
N ALA A 11 -12.20 7.07 -1.16
CA ALA A 11 -12.12 8.01 -2.27
C ALA A 11 -13.49 8.64 -2.63
N GLY A 12 -14.58 7.89 -2.51
CA GLY A 12 -15.91 8.29 -2.97
C GLY A 12 -16.76 9.07 -1.97
N SER A 13 -16.48 8.97 -0.66
CA SER A 13 -17.28 9.63 0.40
C SER A 13 -16.74 10.97 0.89
N GLY A 14 -15.72 11.53 0.22
CA GLY A 14 -15.12 12.79 0.65
C GLY A 14 -14.20 12.60 1.86
N HIS A 15 -13.20 11.72 1.73
CA HIS A 15 -12.14 11.54 2.73
C HIS A 15 -12.63 11.00 4.09
N ALA A 16 -13.83 10.43 4.17
CA ALA A 16 -14.45 9.93 5.41
C ALA A 16 -14.38 10.94 6.60
N GLY A 17 -14.35 12.26 6.31
CA GLY A 17 -14.16 13.30 7.32
C GLY A 17 -12.74 13.42 7.92
N LEU A 18 -11.78 12.62 7.46
CA LEU A 18 -10.39 12.62 7.93
C LEU A 18 -9.55 13.76 7.33
N GLY A 19 -10.04 14.43 6.28
CA GLY A 19 -9.26 15.46 5.57
C GLY A 19 -8.41 14.86 4.44
N VAL A 20 -7.92 15.75 3.57
CA VAL A 20 -7.28 15.38 2.30
C VAL A 20 -6.02 14.55 2.53
N GLU A 21 -5.14 15.06 3.40
CA GLU A 21 -3.82 14.47 3.65
C GLU A 21 -3.84 13.04 4.19
N PRO A 22 -4.53 12.73 5.31
CA PRO A 22 -4.50 11.37 5.86
C PRO A 22 -5.21 10.36 4.97
N SER A 23 -6.20 10.76 4.14
CA SER A 23 -6.82 9.79 3.23
C SER A 23 -5.92 9.50 2.04
N THR A 24 -5.17 10.49 1.53
CA THR A 24 -4.17 10.24 0.49
C THR A 24 -3.09 9.29 0.98
N VAL A 25 -2.57 9.51 2.20
CA VAL A 25 -1.63 8.58 2.83
C VAL A 25 -2.24 7.18 2.95
N LEU A 26 -3.49 7.06 3.41
CA LEU A 26 -4.15 5.75 3.55
C LEU A 26 -4.33 5.04 2.21
N ILE A 27 -4.67 5.77 1.14
CA ILE A 27 -4.81 5.23 -0.21
C ILE A 27 -3.46 4.69 -0.71
N VAL A 28 -2.36 5.43 -0.51
CA VAL A 28 -1.01 5.00 -0.87
C VAL A 28 -0.64 3.72 -0.11
N VAL A 29 -0.87 3.69 1.20
CA VAL A 29 -0.62 2.50 2.03
C VAL A 29 -1.44 1.31 1.52
N LEU A 30 -2.74 1.48 1.26
CA LEU A 30 -3.60 0.42 0.72
C LEU A 30 -3.09 -0.09 -0.64
N ALA A 31 -2.58 0.81 -1.49
CA ALA A 31 -2.00 0.43 -2.77
C ALA A 31 -0.77 -0.48 -2.59
N PHE A 32 0.14 -0.14 -1.69
CA PHE A 32 1.32 -0.97 -1.39
C PHE A 32 0.95 -2.29 -0.71
N VAL A 33 -0.09 -2.32 0.13
CA VAL A 33 -0.62 -3.59 0.66
C VAL A 33 -1.11 -4.49 -0.48
N LYS A 34 -1.78 -3.95 -1.51
CA LYS A 34 -2.16 -4.74 -2.69
C LYS A 34 -0.93 -5.28 -3.42
N VAL A 35 0.12 -4.47 -3.60
CA VAL A 35 1.38 -4.92 -4.21
C VAL A 35 1.97 -6.09 -3.43
N LEU A 36 2.03 -6.00 -2.09
CA LEU A 36 2.51 -7.08 -1.23
C LEU A 36 1.68 -8.37 -1.41
N VAL A 37 0.35 -8.25 -1.42
CA VAL A 37 -0.56 -9.39 -1.65
C VAL A 37 -0.32 -10.01 -3.03
N VAL A 38 -0.15 -9.19 -4.07
CA VAL A 38 0.14 -9.67 -5.43
C VAL A 38 1.46 -10.44 -5.46
N GLY A 39 2.53 -9.90 -4.86
CA GLY A 39 3.81 -10.59 -4.75
C GLY A 39 3.68 -11.94 -4.02
N TYR A 40 2.99 -11.94 -2.88
CA TYR A 40 2.90 -13.14 -2.04
C TYR A 40 2.04 -14.25 -2.65
N VAL A 41 0.90 -13.89 -3.26
CA VAL A 41 -0.11 -14.84 -3.75
C VAL A 41 0.13 -15.23 -5.20
N PHE A 42 0.45 -14.27 -6.08
CA PHE A 42 0.56 -14.52 -7.52
C PHE A 42 1.98 -14.85 -7.98
N MET A 43 3.01 -14.31 -7.31
CA MET A 43 4.41 -14.58 -7.68
C MET A 43 5.05 -15.73 -6.87
N GLU A 44 4.21 -16.54 -6.22
CA GLU A 44 4.64 -17.64 -5.33
C GLU A 44 5.73 -17.27 -4.32
N LEU A 45 5.80 -15.99 -3.88
CA LEU A 45 6.81 -15.55 -2.91
C LEU A 45 6.65 -16.25 -1.54
N HIS A 46 5.47 -16.82 -1.29
CA HIS A 46 5.18 -17.76 -0.20
C HIS A 46 6.04 -19.04 -0.24
N ARG A 47 6.40 -19.55 -1.41
CA ARG A 47 7.26 -20.74 -1.60
C ARG A 47 8.73 -20.39 -1.88
N SER A 48 9.01 -19.12 -2.18
CA SER A 48 10.35 -18.62 -2.45
C SER A 48 11.26 -18.61 -1.21
N VAL A 49 12.58 -18.62 -1.47
CA VAL A 49 13.64 -18.47 -0.47
C VAL A 49 13.41 -17.25 0.42
N ARG A 50 13.57 -17.41 1.74
CA ARG A 50 13.26 -16.37 2.75
C ARG A 50 13.92 -15.02 2.45
N ARG A 51 15.14 -15.02 1.88
CA ARG A 51 15.84 -13.78 1.49
C ARG A 51 15.07 -12.95 0.46
N LEU A 52 14.49 -13.59 -0.56
CA LEU A 52 13.75 -12.87 -1.61
C LEU A 52 12.48 -12.22 -1.04
N ARG A 53 11.80 -12.93 -0.13
CA ARG A 53 10.65 -12.39 0.59
C ARG A 53 11.02 -11.15 1.41
N THR A 54 12.10 -11.21 2.19
CA THR A 54 12.53 -10.07 3.00
C THR A 54 12.92 -8.87 2.14
N VAL A 55 13.68 -9.09 1.06
CA VAL A 55 14.09 -8.01 0.15
C VAL A 55 12.87 -7.37 -0.51
N TYR A 56 11.93 -8.16 -1.00
CA TYR A 56 10.71 -7.65 -1.63
C TYR A 56 9.85 -6.83 -0.66
N THR A 57 9.63 -7.34 0.56
CA THR A 57 8.84 -6.64 1.57
C THR A 57 9.53 -5.36 2.02
N CYS A 58 10.84 -5.39 2.26
CA CYS A 58 11.61 -4.19 2.57
C CYS A 58 11.51 -3.16 1.45
N TRP A 59 11.70 -3.59 0.19
CA TRP A 59 11.61 -2.70 -0.95
C TRP A 59 10.23 -2.02 -1.05
N CYS A 60 9.15 -2.79 -0.92
CA CYS A 60 7.80 -2.24 -0.92
C CYS A 60 7.59 -1.23 0.22
N ALA A 61 8.05 -1.55 1.44
CA ALA A 61 7.96 -0.65 2.57
C ALA A 61 8.78 0.64 2.36
N THR A 62 9.99 0.54 1.83
CA THR A 62 10.87 1.68 1.56
C THR A 62 10.26 2.63 0.54
N VAL A 63 9.74 2.11 -0.59
CA VAL A 63 9.13 2.93 -1.62
C VAL A 63 7.81 3.55 -1.12
N CYS A 64 7.01 2.80 -0.37
CA CYS A 64 5.80 3.34 0.27
C CYS A 64 6.14 4.52 1.20
N ALA A 65 7.14 4.35 2.07
CA ALA A 65 7.59 5.40 2.98
C ALA A 65 8.12 6.62 2.23
N MET A 66 8.90 6.42 1.16
CA MET A 66 9.39 7.50 0.30
C MET A 66 8.25 8.30 -0.34
N ILE A 67 7.24 7.64 -0.89
CA ILE A 67 6.11 8.32 -1.53
C ILE A 67 5.30 9.11 -0.50
N VAL A 68 5.05 8.53 0.68
CA VAL A 68 4.36 9.23 1.77
C VAL A 68 5.18 10.43 2.26
N ALA A 69 6.49 10.28 2.41
CA ALA A 69 7.36 11.37 2.82
C ALA A 69 7.40 12.50 1.78
N LEU A 70 7.48 12.17 0.50
CA LEU A 70 7.41 13.17 -0.59
C LEU A 70 6.08 13.91 -0.59
N TYR A 71 4.97 13.20 -0.36
CA TYR A 71 3.65 13.82 -0.29
C TYR A 71 3.51 14.76 0.91
N LEU A 72 4.04 14.41 2.07
CA LEU A 72 3.96 15.25 3.28
C LEU A 72 4.96 16.42 3.29
N LEU A 73 6.00 16.35 2.47
CA LEU A 73 7.06 17.38 2.42
C LEU A 73 6.81 18.43 1.33
N MET A 74 5.92 18.13 0.37
CA MET A 74 5.45 19.06 -0.68
C MET A 74 4.17 19.76 -0.27
#